data_AF-A0A854QKQ0-F1
#
_entry.id   AF-A0A854QKQ0-F1
#
_cell.length_a   1.000
_cell.length_b   1.000
_cell.length_c   1.000
_cell.angle_alpha   90.00
_cell.angle_beta   90.00
_cell.angle_gamma   90.00
#
_symmetry.space_group_name_H-M   'P 1'
#
loop_
_entity.id
_entity.type
_entity.pdbx_description
1 polymer ?
#
loop_
_entity_poly.entity_id
_entity_poly.type
_entity_poly.pdbx_seq_one_letter_code
_entity_poly.pdbx_strand_id
1 'polypeptide(L)'
;MADPSSPSLIQIPSTGVEFFEYRRRLFMAGLPFPETPTTQSLPATYLVPEQPPPPLPRPPRQPKHPSVARIEEALSQEGAEASRDLWQGGMKELAKNLHDGRKFTKGMRLGLVIKILIASWINDGLWPIDPLTGLPEKPPASPLIEGVDLFPEDTLENTLENKS
;
A
#
# COMPACT_ATOMS: atom_id res chain seq x y z
N MET A 1 18.34 2.11 -42.85
CA MET A 1 18.90 2.22 -41.50
C MET A 1 17.73 2.42 -40.55
N ALA A 2 17.38 1.42 -39.75
CA ALA A 2 16.33 1.51 -38.75
C ALA A 2 16.96 1.88 -37.41
N ASP A 3 16.45 2.93 -36.76
CA ASP A 3 16.94 3.40 -35.46
C ASP A 3 16.73 2.31 -34.38
N PRO A 4 17.78 1.84 -33.68
CA PRO A 4 17.67 0.78 -32.68
C PRO A 4 17.00 1.21 -31.36
N SER A 5 16.48 2.44 -31.28
CA SER A 5 15.91 3.02 -30.06
C SER A 5 14.37 3.14 -30.08
N SER A 6 13.70 2.55 -31.07
CA SER A 6 12.24 2.51 -31.08
C SER A 6 11.76 1.49 -30.05
N PRO A 7 11.06 1.89 -28.98
CA PRO A 7 10.54 0.93 -28.01
C PRO A 7 9.54 0.00 -28.71
N SER A 8 9.69 -1.31 -28.52
CA SER A 8 8.68 -2.27 -28.94
C SER A 8 7.34 -1.91 -28.28
N LEU A 9 6.28 -1.87 -29.06
CA LEU A 9 4.94 -1.55 -28.59
C LEU A 9 4.12 -2.84 -28.45
N ILE A 10 3.47 -3.02 -27.31
CA ILE A 10 2.52 -4.10 -27.04
C ILE A 10 1.11 -3.53 -26.93
N GLN A 11 0.11 -4.36 -27.27
CA GLN A 11 -1.29 -4.03 -27.05
C GLN A 11 -1.71 -4.56 -25.69
N ILE A 12 -2.22 -3.67 -24.84
CA ILE A 12 -2.84 -4.02 -23.56
C ILE A 12 -4.34 -3.70 -23.62
N PRO A 13 -5.21 -4.47 -22.96
CA PRO A 13 -6.62 -4.13 -22.83
C PRO A 13 -6.78 -2.83 -22.03
N SER A 14 -7.88 -2.10 -22.24
CA SER A 14 -8.23 -0.91 -21.45
C SER A 14 -8.78 -1.21 -20.06
N THR A 15 -8.94 -2.48 -19.75
CA THR A 15 -9.43 -3.00 -18.47
C THR A 15 -8.55 -4.15 -18.01
N GLY A 16 -8.52 -4.42 -16.70
CA GLY A 16 -7.75 -5.53 -16.14
C GLY A 16 -6.37 -5.12 -15.65
N VAL A 17 -5.63 -6.11 -15.15
CA VAL A 17 -4.39 -5.91 -14.37
C VAL A 17 -3.31 -5.19 -15.18
N GLU A 18 -3.13 -5.56 -16.45
CA GLU A 18 -2.11 -4.98 -17.34
C GLU A 18 -2.27 -3.46 -17.48
N PHE A 19 -3.51 -2.99 -17.65
CA PHE A 19 -3.84 -1.57 -17.71
C PHE A 19 -3.47 -0.82 -16.43
N PHE A 20 -3.82 -1.38 -15.27
CA PHE A 20 -3.54 -0.77 -13.98
C PHE A 20 -2.05 -0.78 -13.64
N GLU A 21 -1.33 -1.86 -13.94
CA GLU A 21 0.11 -1.93 -13.76
C GLU A 21 0.86 -0.95 -14.66
N TYR A 22 0.45 -0.82 -15.93
CA TYR A 22 1.02 0.18 -16.82
C TYR A 22 0.85 1.60 -16.26
N ARG A 23 -0.37 1.97 -15.86
CA ARG A 23 -0.64 3.28 -15.24
C ARG A 23 0.11 3.49 -13.93
N ARG A 24 0.22 2.46 -13.10
CA ARG A 24 1.01 2.49 -11.86
C ARG A 24 2.47 2.77 -12.16
N ARG A 25 3.06 2.15 -13.19
CA ARG A 25 4.45 2.40 -13.59
C ARG A 25 4.66 3.81 -14.13
N LEU A 26 3.75 4.34 -14.95
CA LEU A 26 3.79 5.74 -15.37
C LEU A 26 3.75 6.70 -14.18
N PHE A 27 2.85 6.44 -13.22
CA PHE A 27 2.77 7.22 -11.99
C PHE A 27 4.07 7.19 -11.19
N MET A 28 4.68 6.01 -11.03
CA MET A 28 5.96 5.87 -10.34
C MET A 28 7.13 6.53 -11.08
N ALA A 29 7.05 6.61 -12.41
CA ALA A 29 8.00 7.36 -13.24
C ALA A 29 7.74 8.88 -13.28
N GLY A 30 6.68 9.36 -12.61
CA GLY A 30 6.30 10.77 -12.61
C GLY A 30 5.72 11.25 -13.95
N LEU A 31 5.27 10.32 -14.79
CA LEU A 31 4.67 10.62 -16.09
C LEU A 31 3.15 10.75 -15.98
N PRO A 32 2.53 11.60 -16.81
CA PRO A 32 1.08 11.70 -16.87
C PRO A 32 0.46 10.36 -17.28
N PHE A 33 -0.66 10.01 -16.67
CA PHE A 33 -1.46 8.87 -17.11
C PHE A 33 -2.22 9.25 -18.39
N PRO A 34 -2.50 8.29 -19.29
CA PRO A 34 -3.40 8.53 -20.40
C PRO A 34 -4.75 9.00 -19.86
N GLU A 35 -5.26 10.12 -20.39
CA GLU A 35 -6.55 10.68 -19.99
C GLU A 35 -7.64 9.61 -20.14
N THR A 36 -8.45 9.46 -19.10
CA THR A 36 -9.63 8.58 -19.13
C THR A 36 -10.85 9.48 -19.27
N PRO A 37 -11.25 9.85 -20.50
CA PRO A 37 -12.37 10.76 -20.71
C PRO A 37 -13.64 10.14 -20.10
N THR A 38 -14.21 10.81 -19.10
CA THR A 38 -15.41 10.32 -18.37
C THR A 38 -16.67 10.35 -19.23
N THR A 39 -16.62 11.06 -20.37
CA THR A 39 -17.74 11.30 -21.29
C THR A 39 -17.66 10.51 -22.59
N GLN A 40 -16.58 9.77 -22.83
CA GLN A 40 -16.37 8.99 -24.06
C GLN A 40 -16.13 7.52 -23.72
N SER A 41 -16.51 6.62 -24.64
CA SER A 41 -16.18 5.20 -24.51
C SER A 41 -14.66 5.02 -24.56
N LEU A 42 -14.11 4.33 -23.56
CA LEU A 42 -12.69 3.97 -23.55
C LEU A 42 -12.37 3.09 -24.77
N PRO A 43 -11.19 3.25 -25.40
CA PRO A 43 -10.74 2.34 -26.45
C PRO A 43 -10.64 0.90 -25.90
N ALA A 44 -10.82 -0.13 -26.72
CA ALA A 44 -10.74 -1.51 -26.24
C ALA A 44 -9.31 -1.91 -25.81
N THR A 45 -8.30 -1.36 -26.49
CA THR A 45 -6.89 -1.62 -26.24
C THR A 45 -6.06 -0.33 -26.34
N TYR A 46 -4.90 -0.33 -25.69
CA TYR A 46 -3.88 0.71 -25.77
C TYR A 46 -2.59 0.13 -26.32
N LEU A 47 -1.89 0.88 -27.17
CA LEU A 47 -0.52 0.59 -27.56
C LEU A 47 0.43 1.24 -26.56
N VAL A 48 1.23 0.43 -25.87
CA VAL A 48 2.16 0.88 -24.83
C VAL A 48 3.55 0.31 -25.06
N PRO A 49 4.62 0.98 -24.62
CA PRO A 49 5.96 0.40 -24.61
C PRO A 49 5.98 -0.91 -23.82
N GLU A 50 6.57 -1.95 -24.40
CA GLU A 50 6.79 -3.26 -23.76
C GLU A 50 7.61 -3.11 -22.47
N GLN A 51 8.61 -2.23 -22.52
CA GLN A 51 9.38 -1.81 -21.36
C GLN A 51 8.95 -0.40 -20.93
N PRO A 52 8.12 -0.28 -19.88
CA PRO A 52 7.78 1.00 -19.30
C PRO A 52 8.99 1.65 -18.63
N PRO A 53 8.98 2.98 -18.49
CA PRO A 53 10.09 3.73 -17.93
C PRO A 53 10.37 3.32 -16.47
N PRO A 54 11.65 3.38 -16.04
CA PRO A 54 12.01 3.05 -14.67
C PRO A 54 11.35 4.03 -13.69
N PRO A 55 11.01 3.58 -12.48
CA PRO A 55 10.44 4.45 -11.46
C PRO A 55 11.44 5.54 -11.04
N LEU A 56 10.94 6.69 -10.60
CA LEU A 56 11.79 7.73 -10.03
C LEU A 56 12.56 7.18 -8.82
N PRO A 57 13.81 7.64 -8.60
CA PRO A 57 14.57 7.28 -7.41
C PRO A 57 13.76 7.57 -6.16
N ARG A 58 13.66 6.59 -5.26
CA ARG A 58 12.97 6.81 -3.99
C ARG A 58 13.72 7.90 -3.22
N PRO A 59 13.03 8.93 -2.72
CA PRO A 59 13.69 9.93 -1.90
C PRO A 59 14.32 9.24 -0.68
N PRO A 60 15.50 9.70 -0.22
CA PRO A 60 16.15 9.14 0.95
C PRO A 60 15.19 9.26 2.14
N ARG A 61 15.10 8.18 2.92
CA ARG A 61 14.26 8.16 4.12
C ARG A 61 14.78 9.24 5.08
N GLN A 62 13.98 10.29 5.31
CA GLN A 62 14.31 11.29 6.32
C GLN A 62 14.37 10.63 7.71
N PRO A 63 15.26 11.08 8.59
CA PRO A 63 15.31 10.61 9.97
C PRO A 63 13.96 10.87 10.64
N LYS A 64 13.40 9.83 11.27
CA LYS A 64 12.11 9.91 11.94
C LYS A 64 12.23 10.80 13.17
N HIS A 65 11.21 11.61 13.42
CA HIS A 65 11.11 12.32 14.68
C HIS A 65 10.98 11.28 15.83
N PRO A 66 11.63 11.47 17.00
CA PRO A 66 11.62 10.49 18.07
C PRO A 66 10.22 10.07 18.54
N SER A 67 9.26 11.01 18.54
CA SER A 67 7.87 10.69 18.90
C SER A 67 7.20 9.74 17.90
N VAL A 68 7.44 9.93 16.60
CA VAL A 68 6.93 9.04 15.55
C VAL A 68 7.58 7.67 15.70
N ALA A 69 8.90 7.61 15.90
CA ALA A 69 9.61 6.35 16.08
C ALA A 69 9.05 5.53 17.26
N ARG A 70 8.75 6.17 18.40
CA ARG A 70 8.12 5.49 19.55
C ARG A 70 6.72 4.97 19.25
N ILE A 71 5.89 5.76 18.56
CA ILE A 71 4.54 5.34 18.15
C ILE A 71 4.64 4.15 17.20
N GLU A 72 5.53 4.22 16.21
CA GLU A 72 5.74 3.11 15.28
C GLU A 72 6.25 1.84 15.98
N GLU A 73 7.13 1.99 16.98
CA GLU A 73 7.64 0.87 17.78
C GLU A 73 6.52 0.24 18.62
N ALA A 74 5.75 1.05 19.36
CA ALA A 74 4.63 0.58 20.16
C ALA A 74 3.56 -0.13 19.32
N LEU A 75 3.24 0.41 18.14
CA LEU A 75 2.28 -0.17 17.22
C LEU A 75 2.86 -1.29 16.34
N SER A 76 4.17 -1.54 16.37
CA SER A 76 4.78 -2.62 15.59
C SER A 76 4.47 -3.99 16.19
N GLN A 77 4.23 -4.05 17.49
CA GLN A 77 3.90 -5.28 18.23
C GLN A 77 2.59 -5.91 17.71
N GLU A 78 2.55 -7.24 17.68
CA GLU A 78 1.34 -7.99 17.34
C GLU A 78 0.28 -7.82 18.45
N GLY A 79 -0.98 -7.60 18.07
CA GLY A 79 -2.06 -7.36 19.04
C GLY A 79 -2.05 -5.97 19.68
N ALA A 80 -1.18 -5.06 19.23
CA ALA A 80 -1.13 -3.69 19.75
C ALA A 80 -2.48 -2.96 19.64
N GLU A 81 -3.26 -3.27 18.61
CA GLU A 81 -4.61 -2.76 18.39
C GLU A 81 -5.62 -3.15 19.47
N ALA A 82 -5.43 -4.28 20.15
CA ALA A 82 -6.29 -4.75 21.24
C ALA A 82 -5.79 -4.32 22.64
N SER A 83 -4.60 -3.72 22.72
CA SER A 83 -3.99 -3.36 24.00
C SER A 83 -4.67 -2.14 24.64
N ARG A 84 -5.27 -2.36 25.82
CA ARG A 84 -5.90 -1.30 26.60
C ARG A 84 -4.89 -0.29 27.15
N ASP A 85 -3.68 -0.73 27.45
CA ASP A 85 -2.62 0.14 27.98
C ASP A 85 -2.12 1.09 26.90
N LEU A 86 -1.91 0.59 25.67
CA LEU A 86 -1.56 1.44 24.53
C LEU A 86 -2.69 2.41 24.16
N TRP A 87 -3.94 1.96 24.29
CA TRP A 87 -5.11 2.82 24.08
C TRP A 87 -5.12 4.02 25.03
N GLN A 88 -4.94 3.78 26.32
CA GLN A 88 -4.90 4.82 27.34
C GLN A 88 -3.61 5.66 27.29
N GLY A 89 -2.50 5.06 26.84
CA GLY A 89 -1.20 5.70 26.70
C GLY A 89 -1.07 6.73 25.58
N GLY A 90 -2.16 7.05 24.87
CA GLY A 90 -2.22 8.13 23.88
C GLY A 90 -2.79 7.74 22.52
N MET A 91 -3.00 6.44 22.24
CA MET A 91 -3.58 6.01 20.97
C MET A 91 -5.03 6.52 20.80
N LYS A 92 -5.80 6.66 21.89
CA LYS A 92 -7.13 7.28 21.86
C LYS A 92 -7.12 8.68 21.24
N GLU A 93 -6.12 9.49 21.58
CA GLU A 93 -6.02 10.86 21.06
C GLU A 93 -5.59 10.88 19.59
N LEU A 94 -4.70 9.97 19.19
CA LEU A 94 -4.34 9.78 17.78
C LEU A 94 -5.54 9.34 16.94
N ALA A 95 -6.34 8.39 17.44
CA ALA A 95 -7.56 7.93 16.78
C ALA A 95 -8.59 9.06 16.66
N LYS A 96 -8.81 9.84 17.73
CA LYS A 96 -9.70 11.01 17.68
C LYS A 96 -9.26 12.03 16.62
N ASN A 97 -7.97 12.39 16.60
CA ASN A 97 -7.45 13.33 15.61
C ASN A 97 -7.62 12.83 14.18
N LEU A 98 -7.47 11.52 13.96
CA LEU A 98 -7.73 10.88 12.67
C LEU A 98 -9.21 10.97 12.26
N HIS A 99 -10.13 10.68 13.17
CA HIS A 99 -11.58 10.79 12.93
C HIS A 99 -12.01 12.23 12.65
N ASP A 100 -11.37 13.22 13.30
CA ASP A 100 -11.58 14.64 13.06
C ASP A 100 -10.98 15.14 11.71
N GLY A 101 -10.37 14.24 10.92
CA GLY A 101 -9.75 14.57 9.64
C GLY A 101 -8.43 15.34 9.74
N ARG A 102 -7.81 15.39 10.93
CA ARG A 102 -6.52 16.04 11.11
C ARG A 102 -5.42 15.22 10.43
N LYS A 103 -4.60 15.91 9.65
CA LYS A 103 -3.43 15.31 9.02
C LYS A 103 -2.29 15.25 10.01
N PHE A 104 -1.56 14.13 10.02
CA PHE A 104 -0.31 14.06 10.75
C PHE A 104 0.72 15.02 10.13
N THR A 105 1.46 15.74 10.99
CA THR A 105 2.55 16.64 10.58
C THR A 105 3.65 15.88 9.82
N LYS A 106 3.82 14.59 10.11
CA LYS A 106 4.70 13.67 9.40
C LYS A 106 3.88 12.48 8.92
N GLY A 107 4.12 12.04 7.69
CA GLY A 107 3.47 10.84 7.16
C GLY A 107 3.81 9.61 8.02
N MET A 108 2.80 8.80 8.30
CA MET A 108 2.92 7.53 9.00
C MET A 108 2.67 6.38 8.04
N ARG A 109 3.26 5.21 8.28
CA ARG A 109 2.98 4.02 7.48
C ARG A 109 1.50 3.66 7.54
N LEU A 110 0.91 3.38 6.37
CA LEU A 110 -0.51 3.05 6.25
C LEU A 110 -0.92 1.89 7.17
N GLY A 111 -0.10 0.84 7.28
CA GLY A 111 -0.38 -0.30 8.17
C GLY A 111 -0.54 0.11 9.65
N LEU A 112 0.18 1.13 10.12
CA LEU A 112 0.06 1.63 11.49
C LEU A 112 -1.20 2.48 11.67
N VAL A 113 -1.55 3.28 10.66
CA VAL A 113 -2.82 4.01 10.64
C VAL A 113 -3.99 3.03 10.73
N ILE A 114 -3.94 1.94 9.97
CA ILE A 114 -4.95 0.88 10.01
C ILE A 114 -5.05 0.28 11.43
N LYS A 115 -3.93 -0.03 12.09
CA LYS A 115 -3.95 -0.51 13.49
C LYS A 115 -4.64 0.45 14.45
N ILE A 116 -4.40 1.76 14.32
CA ILE A 116 -5.07 2.78 15.17
C ILE A 116 -6.58 2.80 14.91
N LEU A 117 -7.00 2.67 13.65
CA LEU A 117 -8.43 2.61 13.29
C LEU A 117 -9.11 1.36 13.84
N ILE A 118 -8.47 0.19 13.68
CA ILE A 118 -8.94 -1.07 14.27
C ILE A 118 -9.07 -0.93 15.79
N ALA A 119 -8.05 -0.37 16.45
CA ALA A 119 -8.11 -0.13 17.89
C ALA A 119 -9.28 0.77 18.30
N SER A 120 -9.59 1.80 17.52
CA SER A 120 -10.78 2.63 17.76
C SER A 120 -12.04 1.79 17.69
N TRP A 121 -12.23 1.01 16.63
CA TRP A 121 -13.43 0.19 16.47
C TRP A 121 -13.59 -0.87 17.56
N ILE A 122 -12.49 -1.48 18.03
CA ILE A 122 -12.50 -2.40 19.17
C ILE A 122 -12.99 -1.66 20.43
N ASN A 123 -12.45 -0.48 20.72
CA ASN A 123 -12.81 0.28 21.91
C ASN A 123 -14.21 0.91 21.84
N ASP A 124 -14.69 1.22 20.64
CA ASP A 124 -16.04 1.74 20.39
C ASP A 124 -17.09 0.60 20.37
N GLY A 125 -16.66 -0.67 20.46
CA GLY A 125 -17.54 -1.84 20.42
C GLY A 125 -18.13 -2.13 19.02
N LEU A 126 -17.54 -1.53 17.99
CA LEU A 126 -17.95 -1.71 16.58
C LEU A 126 -17.24 -2.90 15.93
N TRP A 127 -16.15 -3.40 16.54
CA TRP A 127 -15.43 -4.57 16.05
C TRP A 127 -16.01 -5.86 16.67
N PRO A 128 -16.27 -6.91 15.86
CA PRO A 128 -16.78 -8.17 16.38
C PRO A 128 -15.76 -8.86 17.30
N ILE A 129 -16.26 -9.40 18.40
CA ILE A 129 -15.47 -10.12 19.40
C ILE A 129 -15.87 -11.59 19.34
N ASP A 130 -14.87 -12.47 19.29
CA ASP A 130 -15.10 -13.91 19.35
C ASP A 130 -15.64 -14.28 20.74
N PRO A 131 -16.84 -14.88 20.84
CA PRO A 131 -17.47 -15.22 22.11
C PRO A 131 -16.70 -16.28 22.92
N LEU A 132 -15.81 -17.07 22.29
CA LEU A 132 -15.03 -18.11 22.96
C LEU A 132 -13.73 -17.59 23.54
N THR A 133 -13.02 -16.74 22.79
CA THR A 133 -11.70 -16.23 23.19
C THR A 133 -11.76 -14.85 23.86
N GLY A 134 -12.87 -14.12 23.68
CA GLY A 134 -13.01 -12.73 24.14
C GLY A 134 -12.07 -11.75 23.42
N LEU A 135 -11.44 -12.19 22.32
CA LEU A 135 -10.52 -11.40 21.52
C LEU A 135 -11.22 -10.81 20.28
N PRO A 136 -10.74 -9.67 19.75
CA PRO A 136 -11.20 -9.15 18.48
C PRO A 136 -11.04 -10.19 17.37
N GLU A 137 -12.09 -10.40 16.57
CA GLU A 137 -12.00 -11.32 15.43
C GLU A 137 -10.97 -10.81 14.42
N LYS A 138 -10.10 -11.69 13.91
CA LYS A 138 -9.16 -11.32 12.86
C LYS A 138 -9.91 -11.06 11.55
N PRO A 139 -9.56 -10.02 10.79
CA PRO A 139 -10.16 -9.79 9.49
C PRO A 139 -9.89 -11.02 8.59
N PRO A 140 -10.83 -11.38 7.71
CA PRO A 140 -10.62 -12.48 6.78
C PRO A 140 -9.39 -12.18 5.92
N ALA A 141 -8.64 -13.23 5.58
CA ALA A 141 -7.54 -13.10 4.63
C ALA A 141 -8.09 -12.55 3.30
N SER A 142 -7.28 -11.73 2.63
CA SER A 142 -7.61 -11.28 1.29
C SER A 142 -7.91 -12.49 0.40
N PRO A 143 -8.99 -12.46 -0.42
CA PRO A 143 -9.31 -13.56 -1.30
C PRO A 143 -8.14 -13.81 -2.26
N LEU A 144 -7.76 -15.08 -2.41
CA LEU A 144 -6.79 -15.50 -3.41
C LEU A 144 -7.44 -15.33 -4.79
N ILE A 145 -6.90 -14.42 -5.61
CA ILE A 145 -7.35 -14.22 -6.98
C ILE A 145 -6.52 -15.17 -7.85
N GLU A 146 -7.13 -16.28 -8.29
CA GLU A 146 -6.46 -17.26 -9.15
C GLU A 146 -5.89 -16.57 -10.41
N GLY A 147 -4.61 -16.82 -10.69
CA GLY A 147 -3.91 -16.23 -11.84
C GLY A 147 -3.36 -14.80 -11.63
N VAL A 148 -3.55 -14.19 -10.46
CA VAL A 148 -2.94 -12.90 -10.11
C VAL A 148 -2.06 -13.07 -8.88
N ASP A 149 -0.76 -13.21 -9.12
CA ASP A 149 0.21 -13.13 -8.03
C ASP A 149 0.38 -11.66 -7.62
N LEU A 150 -0.33 -11.25 -6.58
CA LEU A 150 -0.34 -9.86 -6.11
C LEU A 150 1.02 -9.42 -5.54
N PHE A 151 1.87 -10.39 -5.17
CA PHE A 151 3.18 -10.17 -4.58
C PHE A 151 4.18 -11.21 -5.13
N PRO A 152 4.64 -11.06 -6.39
CA PRO A 152 5.65 -11.98 -6.92
C PRO A 152 6.91 -11.92 -6.05
N GLU A 153 7.30 -13.07 -5.49
CA GLU A 153 8.38 -13.26 -4.50
C GLU A 153 9.81 -13.04 -5.06
N ASP A 154 9.96 -12.50 -6.28
CA ASP A 154 11.22 -12.52 -7.05
C ASP A 154 12.28 -11.47 -6.64
N THR A 155 12.34 -10.98 -5.41
CA THR A 155 13.39 -9.99 -5.02
C THR A 155 14.29 -10.37 -3.85
N LEU A 156 14.19 -11.58 -3.28
CA LEU A 156 15.03 -11.95 -2.13
C LEU A 156 16.04 -13.08 -2.36
N GLU A 157 16.08 -13.74 -3.52
CA GLU A 157 17.04 -14.85 -3.73
C GLU A 157 18.38 -14.42 -4.38
N ASN A 158 18.44 -13.30 -5.11
CA ASN A 158 19.67 -12.93 -5.85
C ASN A 158 20.80 -12.27 -5.02
N THR A 159 20.70 -12.22 -3.67
CA THR A 159 21.79 -11.64 -2.83
C THR A 159 22.67 -12.70 -2.15
N LEU A 160 22.35 -13.99 -2.26
CA LEU A 160 23.12 -15.05 -1.58
C LEU A 160 24.09 -15.84 -2.47
N GLU A 161 24.08 -15.69 -3.79
CA GLU A 161 24.98 -16.47 -4.67
C GLU A 161 26.31 -15.79 -5.06
N ASN A 162 26.51 -14.49 -4.79
CA ASN A 162 27.80 -13.83 -5.08
C ASN A 162 28.73 -13.76 -3.85
N LYS A 163 28.85 -14.87 -3.12
CA LYS A 163 29.90 -15.05 -2.12
C LYS A 163 30.32 -16.52 -2.01
N SER A 164 30.99 -17.01 -3.05
CA SER A 164 31.92 -18.13 -2.97
C SER A 164 33.12 -17.84 -3.87
#